data_AF-A0A9J6FCR9-F1
#
_entry.id   AF-A0A9J6FCR9-F1
#
_cell.length_a   1.000
_cell.length_b   1.000
_cell.length_c   1.000
_cell.angle_alpha   90.00
_cell.angle_beta   90.00
_cell.angle_gamma   90.00
#
_symmetry.space_group_name_H-M   'P 1'
#
loop_
_entity.id
_entity.type
_entity.pdbx_description
1 polymer ?
#
loop_
_entity_poly.entity_id
_entity_poly.type
_entity_poly.pdbx_seq_one_letter_code
_entity_poly.pdbx_strand_id
1 'polypeptide(L)'
;MLYPKRNLTPLCVHLWFLLHDSLQFSRGFFTHYYAVMEQIVPVLAWGFLGTDAELKSMCNYFKDEVEALVCDMFDASRSRYTSVDDLAQDILHNSQLHYDRLCQALEGALLPDPPPCS
;
A
#
# COMPACT_ATOMS: atom_id res chain seq x y z
N MET A 1 13.95 9.19 -26.31
CA MET A 1 14.14 7.73 -26.38
C MET A 1 12.80 7.07 -26.15
N LEU A 2 12.22 6.50 -27.20
CA LEU A 2 10.90 5.85 -27.20
C LEU A 2 11.01 4.47 -26.58
N TYR A 3 10.33 4.23 -25.45
CA TYR A 3 10.13 2.88 -24.94
C TYR A 3 9.30 2.06 -25.94
N PRO A 4 9.78 0.89 -26.41
CA PRO A 4 9.03 0.09 -27.35
C PRO A 4 7.87 -0.56 -26.60
N LYS A 5 6.63 -0.23 -27.01
CA LYS A 5 5.42 -0.96 -26.61
C LYS A 5 5.53 -2.41 -27.11
N ARG A 6 6.11 -3.28 -26.29
CA ARG A 6 5.89 -4.73 -26.38
C ARG A 6 4.55 -5.04 -25.72
N ASN A 7 3.77 -5.84 -26.42
CA ASN A 7 2.38 -6.21 -26.16
C ASN A 7 2.15 -6.92 -24.81
N LEU A 8 2.31 -6.22 -23.68
CA LEU A 8 2.09 -6.75 -22.32
C LEU A 8 0.68 -6.47 -21.78
N THR A 9 -0.23 -5.94 -22.61
CA THR A 9 -1.58 -5.56 -22.19
C THR A 9 -2.66 -6.65 -22.41
N PRO A 10 -2.67 -7.46 -23.49
CA PRO A 10 -3.77 -8.41 -23.68
C PRO A 10 -3.68 -9.59 -22.70
N LEU A 11 -2.49 -10.13 -22.45
CA LEU A 11 -2.34 -11.28 -21.54
C LEU A 11 -2.64 -10.91 -20.08
N CYS A 12 -2.22 -9.73 -19.61
CA CYS A 12 -2.53 -9.28 -18.26
C CYS A 12 -4.03 -9.02 -18.06
N VAL A 13 -4.70 -8.42 -19.04
CA VAL A 13 -6.16 -8.21 -18.98
C VAL A 13 -6.90 -9.55 -19.03
N HIS A 14 -6.49 -10.48 -19.90
CA HIS A 14 -7.11 -11.81 -19.94
C HIS A 14 -6.84 -12.62 -18.66
N LEU A 15 -5.64 -12.52 -18.09
CA LEU A 15 -5.29 -13.15 -16.82
C LEU A 15 -6.10 -12.57 -15.65
N TRP A 16 -6.32 -11.25 -15.65
CA TRP A 16 -7.19 -10.57 -14.68
C TRP A 16 -8.62 -11.07 -14.78
N PHE A 17 -9.21 -11.13 -15.98
CA PHE A 17 -10.56 -11.66 -16.17
C PHE A 17 -10.69 -13.12 -15.74
N LEU A 18 -9.69 -13.96 -16.03
CA LEU A 18 -9.68 -15.36 -15.60
C LEU A 18 -9.57 -15.51 -14.07
N LEU A 19 -8.72 -14.73 -13.42
CA LEU A 19 -8.60 -14.71 -11.95
C LEU A 19 -9.88 -14.18 -11.31
N HIS A 20 -10.48 -13.14 -11.90
CA HIS A 20 -11.74 -12.56 -11.45
C HIS A 20 -12.90 -13.56 -11.55
N ASP A 21 -13.02 -14.30 -12.67
CA ASP A 21 -14.06 -15.31 -12.85
C ASP A 21 -13.87 -16.54 -11.94
N SER A 22 -12.64 -16.79 -11.47
CA SER A 22 -12.33 -17.89 -10.54
C SER A 22 -12.64 -17.56 -9.06
N LEU A 23 -12.91 -16.29 -8.73
CA LEU A 23 -13.33 -15.89 -7.39
C LEU A 23 -14.77 -16.35 -7.17
N GLN A 24 -14.92 -17.51 -6.52
CA GLN A 24 -16.19 -18.20 -6.27
C GLN A 24 -17.28 -17.34 -5.58
N PHE A 25 -16.91 -16.19 -5.01
CA PHE A 25 -17.84 -15.24 -4.39
C PHE A 25 -17.72 -13.87 -5.05
N SER A 26 -18.58 -13.59 -6.04
CA SER A 26 -18.65 -12.30 -6.75
C SER A 26 -18.95 -11.10 -5.84
N ARG A 27 -19.40 -11.31 -4.59
CA ARG A 27 -19.59 -10.28 -3.54
C ARG A 27 -18.76 -10.56 -2.29
N GLY A 28 -17.68 -11.34 -2.43
CA GLY A 28 -16.77 -11.65 -1.35
C GLY A 28 -15.80 -10.50 -1.07
N PHE A 29 -15.21 -10.52 0.12
CA PHE A 29 -14.13 -9.62 0.52
C PHE A 29 -13.02 -9.53 -0.53
N PHE A 30 -12.61 -10.67 -1.12
CA PHE A 30 -11.57 -10.72 -2.14
C PHE A 30 -11.94 -9.93 -3.41
N THR A 31 -13.19 -9.96 -3.86
CA THR A 31 -13.61 -9.18 -5.05
C THR A 31 -13.48 -7.68 -4.80
N HIS A 32 -13.90 -7.20 -3.62
CA HIS A 32 -13.74 -5.79 -3.24
C HIS A 32 -12.27 -5.42 -3.04
N TYR A 33 -11.50 -6.30 -2.41
CA TYR A 33 -10.07 -6.11 -2.23
C TYR A 33 -9.32 -6.00 -3.58
N TYR A 34 -9.56 -6.92 -4.51
CA TYR A 34 -8.93 -6.89 -5.82
C TYR A 34 -9.35 -5.67 -6.64
N ALA A 35 -10.63 -5.27 -6.60
CA ALA A 35 -11.10 -4.06 -7.28
C ALA A 35 -10.38 -2.78 -6.79
N VAL A 36 -10.13 -2.67 -5.48
CA VAL A 36 -9.35 -1.56 -4.91
C VAL A 36 -7.88 -1.67 -5.33
N MET A 37 -7.30 -2.87 -5.27
CA MET A 37 -5.90 -3.10 -5.65
C MET A 37 -5.62 -2.82 -7.13
N GLU A 38 -6.61 -2.96 -8.02
CA GLU A 38 -6.47 -2.63 -9.45
C GLU A 38 -6.04 -1.17 -9.68
N GLN A 39 -6.51 -0.24 -8.83
CA GLN A 39 -6.14 1.17 -8.91
C GLN A 39 -4.85 1.50 -8.17
N ILE A 40 -4.60 0.81 -7.05
CA ILE A 40 -3.46 1.11 -6.17
C ILE A 40 -2.16 0.51 -6.72
N VAL A 41 -2.20 -0.72 -7.24
CA VAL A 41 -1.00 -1.45 -7.70
C VAL A 41 -0.24 -0.72 -8.81
N PRO A 42 -0.87 -0.10 -9.82
CA PRO A 42 -0.13 0.65 -10.85
C PRO A 42 0.60 1.88 -10.28
N VAL A 43 -0.02 2.59 -9.34
CA VAL A 43 0.57 3.76 -8.66
C VAL A 43 1.76 3.31 -7.81
N LEU A 44 1.60 2.22 -7.05
CA LEU A 44 2.69 1.63 -6.28
C LEU A 44 3.81 1.11 -7.20
N ALA A 45 3.49 0.41 -8.28
CA ALA A 45 4.49 -0.09 -9.22
C ALA A 45 5.31 1.05 -9.84
N TRP A 46 4.65 2.16 -10.20
CA TRP A 46 5.34 3.35 -10.68
C TRP A 46 6.13 4.03 -9.57
N GLY A 47 5.63 4.09 -8.34
CA GLY A 47 6.41 4.64 -7.24
C GLY A 47 7.62 3.80 -6.83
N PHE A 48 7.50 2.48 -6.76
CA PHE A 48 8.59 1.58 -6.41
C PHE A 48 9.65 1.42 -7.53
N LEU A 49 9.22 1.34 -8.80
CA LEU A 49 10.07 1.01 -9.95
C LEU A 49 10.32 2.18 -10.90
N GLY A 50 9.67 3.33 -10.67
CA GLY A 50 9.80 4.52 -11.51
C GLY A 50 11.11 5.28 -11.33
N THR A 51 11.29 6.29 -12.17
CA THR A 51 12.47 7.18 -12.17
C THR A 51 12.31 8.38 -11.23
N ASP A 52 11.13 8.56 -10.63
CA ASP A 52 10.85 9.64 -9.68
C ASP A 52 11.42 9.27 -8.31
N ALA A 53 12.45 10.01 -7.87
CA ALA A 53 13.17 9.72 -6.64
C ALA A 53 12.36 10.04 -5.38
N GLU A 54 11.49 11.06 -5.42
CA GLU A 54 10.65 11.46 -4.29
C GLU A 54 9.51 10.45 -4.09
N LEU A 55 8.84 10.08 -5.18
CA LEU A 55 7.80 9.06 -5.14
C LEU A 55 8.36 7.69 -4.70
N LYS A 56 9.58 7.35 -5.12
CA LYS A 56 10.27 6.13 -4.69
C LYS A 56 10.64 6.16 -3.21
N SER A 57 11.12 7.29 -2.70
CA SER A 57 11.39 7.47 -1.28
C SER A 57 10.11 7.27 -0.45
N MET A 58 9.02 7.88 -0.88
CA MET A 58 7.72 7.77 -0.23
C MET A 58 7.16 6.35 -0.28
N CYS A 59 7.27 5.64 -1.41
CA CYS A 59 6.85 4.25 -1.51
C CYS A 59 7.70 3.33 -0.62
N ASN A 60 9.02 3.55 -0.52
CA ASN A 60 9.86 2.80 0.40
C ASN A 60 9.46 3.05 1.87
N TYR A 61 9.21 4.31 2.24
CA TYR A 61 8.69 4.63 3.57
C TYR A 61 7.36 3.92 3.86
N PHE A 62 6.45 3.90 2.88
CA PHE A 62 5.20 3.14 2.99
C PHE A 62 5.45 1.64 3.20
N LYS A 63 6.37 1.04 2.44
CA LYS A 63 6.74 -0.37 2.62
C LYS A 63 7.22 -0.64 4.04
N ASP A 64 8.10 0.23 4.55
CA ASP A 64 8.74 0.05 5.85
C ASP A 64 7.73 0.24 7.00
N GLU A 65 6.76 1.16 6.88
CA GLU A 65 5.66 1.30 7.85
C GLU A 65 4.72 0.09 7.84
N VAL A 66 4.41 -0.49 6.67
CA VAL A 66 3.61 -1.72 6.59
C VAL A 66 4.35 -2.90 7.21
N GLU A 67 5.65 -3.01 6.97
CA GLU A 67 6.50 -4.05 7.57
C GLU A 67 6.58 -3.89 9.10
N ALA A 68 6.73 -2.66 9.58
CA ALA A 68 6.70 -2.34 11.01
C ALA A 68 5.35 -2.70 11.65
N LEU A 69 4.23 -2.32 11.02
CA LEU A 69 2.89 -2.68 11.49
C LEU A 69 2.75 -4.19 11.67
N VAL A 70 3.19 -4.99 10.69
CA VAL A 70 3.14 -6.46 10.79
C VAL A 70 4.00 -6.94 11.95
N CYS A 71 5.22 -6.43 12.12
CA CYS A 71 6.06 -6.77 13.26
C CYS A 71 5.38 -6.45 14.60
N ASP A 72 4.69 -5.32 14.70
CA ASP A 72 4.02 -4.87 15.91
C ASP A 72 2.79 -5.71 16.27
N MET A 73 2.10 -6.24 15.26
CA MET A 73 1.03 -7.22 15.44
C MET A 73 1.56 -8.52 16.06
N PHE A 74 2.84 -8.85 15.85
CA PHE A 74 3.50 -10.05 16.39
C PHE A 74 4.35 -9.79 17.65
N ASP A 75 4.57 -8.54 18.05
CA ASP A 75 5.34 -8.17 19.24
C ASP A 75 4.46 -8.17 20.49
N ALA A 76 4.80 -9.02 21.47
CA ALA A 76 4.07 -9.13 22.73
C ALA A 76 4.15 -7.86 23.62
N SER A 77 5.08 -6.94 23.34
CA SER A 77 5.13 -5.63 23.98
C SER A 77 4.15 -4.62 23.39
N ARG A 78 3.67 -4.87 22.16
CA ARG A 78 2.80 -3.96 21.39
C ARG A 78 1.41 -4.53 21.10
N SER A 79 1.25 -5.85 21.21
CA SER A 79 -0.02 -6.56 21.02
C SER A 79 -0.21 -7.59 22.12
N ARG A 80 -1.28 -7.44 22.91
CA ARG A 80 -1.59 -8.33 24.04
C ARG A 80 -2.36 -9.55 23.55
N TYR A 81 -1.75 -10.72 23.72
CA TYR A 81 -2.36 -12.02 23.39
C TYR A 81 -3.20 -12.61 24.53
N THR A 82 -3.79 -11.77 25.37
CA THR A 82 -4.57 -12.19 26.55
C THR A 82 -5.98 -12.65 26.19
N SER A 83 -6.62 -11.98 25.23
CA SER A 83 -7.93 -12.33 24.69
C SER A 83 -8.05 -11.89 23.24
N VAL A 84 -9.07 -12.38 22.53
CA VAL A 84 -9.33 -11.95 21.14
C VAL A 84 -9.67 -10.46 21.08
N ASP A 85 -10.43 -9.96 22.06
CA ASP A 85 -10.80 -8.54 22.14
C ASP A 85 -9.60 -7.63 22.40
N ASP A 86 -8.71 -8.01 23.34
CA ASP A 86 -7.48 -7.25 23.62
C ASP A 86 -6.57 -7.20 22.37
N LEU A 87 -6.39 -8.34 21.71
CA LEU A 87 -5.58 -8.43 20.50
C LEU A 87 -6.18 -7.59 19.37
N ALA A 88 -7.50 -7.65 19.16
CA ALA A 88 -8.18 -6.86 18.15
C ALA A 88 -8.05 -5.36 18.40
N GLN A 89 -8.16 -4.93 19.66
CA GLN A 89 -7.98 -3.54 20.05
C GLN A 89 -6.55 -3.07 19.78
N ASP A 90 -5.55 -3.88 20.13
CA ASP A 90 -4.14 -3.53 19.95
C ASP A 90 -3.74 -3.50 18.47
N ILE A 91 -4.22 -4.46 17.66
CA ILE A 91 -4.02 -4.45 16.20
C ILE A 91 -4.63 -3.19 15.57
N LEU A 92 -5.85 -2.81 15.99
CA LEU A 92 -6.49 -1.60 15.49
C LEU A 92 -5.70 -0.35 15.89
N HIS A 93 -5.24 -0.28 17.15
CA HIS A 93 -4.43 0.82 17.64
C HIS A 93 -3.11 0.95 16.87
N ASN A 94 -2.39 -0.16 16.67
CA ASN A 94 -1.19 -0.19 15.86
C ASN A 94 -1.50 0.26 14.43
N SER A 95 -2.56 -0.24 13.81
CA SER A 95 -2.97 0.15 12.45
C SER A 95 -3.22 1.66 12.33
N GLN A 96 -3.88 2.27 13.31
CA GLN A 96 -4.12 3.73 13.36
C GLN A 96 -2.80 4.52 13.49
N LEU A 97 -1.91 4.08 14.39
CA LEU A 97 -0.61 4.72 14.58
C LEU A 97 0.22 4.75 13.29
N HIS A 98 0.28 3.63 12.56
CA HIS A 98 1.00 3.57 11.29
C HIS A 98 0.32 4.39 10.20
N TYR A 99 -1.01 4.42 10.16
CA TYR A 99 -1.76 5.28 9.26
C TYR A 99 -1.43 6.77 9.48
N ASP A 100 -1.42 7.23 10.74
CA ASP A 100 -1.14 8.63 11.07
C ASP A 100 0.29 9.03 10.66
N ARG A 101 1.28 8.15 10.87
CA ARG A 101 2.66 8.36 10.43
C ARG A 101 2.76 8.49 8.91
N LEU A 102 2.04 7.65 8.17
CA LEU A 102 1.98 7.73 6.71
C LEU A 102 1.37 9.05 6.24
N CYS A 103 0.27 9.50 6.86
CA CYS A 103 -0.35 10.79 6.54
C CYS A 103 0.62 11.95 6.79
N GLN A 104 1.33 11.96 7.91
CA GLN A 104 2.32 12.99 8.22
C GLN A 104 3.49 13.00 7.21
N ALA A 105 3.98 11.82 6.81
CA ALA A 105 5.03 11.71 5.82
C ALA A 105 4.59 12.21 4.43
N LEU A 106 3.33 11.91 4.05
CA LEU A 106 2.72 12.41 2.81
C LEU A 106 2.62 13.94 2.83
N GLU A 107 2.13 14.53 3.92
CA GLU A 107 2.02 15.98 4.08
C GLU A 107 3.38 16.68 4.02
N GLY A 108 4.40 16.07 4.64
CA GLY A 108 5.78 16.57 4.59
C GLY A 108 6.42 16.52 3.20
N ALA A 109 6.09 15.51 2.39
CA ALA A 109 6.56 15.38 1.00
C ALA A 109 5.79 16.27 0.00
N LEU A 110 4.56 16.70 0.35
CA LEU A 110 3.68 17.53 -0.48
C LEU A 110 3.86 19.04 -0.30
N LEU A 111 4.67 19.50 0.67
CA LEU A 111 4.99 20.92 0.85
C LEU A 111 6.10 21.31 -0.14
N PRO A 112 5.83 22.15 -1.16
CA PRO A 112 6.91 22.72 -1.96
C PRO A 112 7.81 23.57 -1.06
N ASP A 113 9.12 23.48 -1.24
CA ASP A 113 10.08 24.32 -0.53
C ASP A 113 9.63 25.80 -0.61
N PRO A 114 9.59 26.52 0.52
CA PRO A 114 9.27 27.94 0.48
C PRO A 114 10.26 28.65 -0.45
N PRO A 115 9.80 29.62 -1.28
CA PRO A 115 10.68 30.32 -2.19
C PRO A 115 11.85 30.93 -1.41
N PRO A 116 13.08 30.88 -1.94
CA PRO A 116 14.24 31.40 -1.24
C PRO A 116 13.98 32.86 -0.88
N CYS A 117 14.05 33.18 0.42
CA CYS A 117 13.93 34.55 0.91
C CYS A 117 14.98 35.41 0.20
N SER A 118 14.50 36.26 -0.71
CA SER A 118 15.26 37.31 -1.39
C SER A 118 15.59 38.46 -0.45
#